data_AF-A0AA39RG90-F1
#
_entry.id   AF-A0AA39RG90-F1
#
_cell.length_a   1.000
_cell.length_b   1.000
_cell.length_c   1.000
_cell.angle_alpha   90.00
_cell.angle_beta   90.00
_cell.angle_gamma   90.00
#
_symmetry.space_group_name_H-M   'P 1'
#
loop_
_entity.id
_entity.type
_entity.pdbx_description
1 polymer ?
#
loop_
_entity_poly.entity_id
_entity_poly.type
_entity_poly.pdbx_seq_one_letter_code
_entity_poly.pdbx_strand_id
1 'polypeptide(L)'
;MSTGKDNFSMADLTASLNEEDRAGLVNVLKDKLSSLAGQHSDILENLTPEVKKRVEVLREIQSQHDELEAKFFEERAALEAKYQKLYQPLYSKRYEIVNGVNESEGNTNEAAMDQEEDKAAEEKGVPDFWLIAMKNNEVLSEEVTERDEGALKYLKDIKWCRIEDPKGFKLEFFFETNPYFKNSVLTKTYHMIDEDEPILEKAIGTEIEWYPGKCLTQKLLKKKPKKGSKNAKPITKTEDCESFFNFFNPPQVPDDDDDIDEDTAEELQNQMEQDYDIGSTIRDKIIPHAVSWFTGEAAQGDELEIEDDDDDDEDIDEDEDEDIEDDEEDEDDDDDDDEDEVKTKKKSSAGNKKGGKTQAADGQQGERPPECKQQ
;
A
#
# COMPACT_ATOMS: atom_id res chain seq x y z
N MET A 1 -8.48 38.14 21.70
CA MET A 1 -8.83 38.61 20.33
C MET A 1 -8.26 37.61 19.33
N SER A 2 -8.76 37.56 18.09
CA SER A 2 -8.23 36.63 17.07
C SER A 2 -6.79 36.96 16.65
N THR A 3 -5.96 35.93 16.56
CA THR A 3 -4.81 35.89 15.64
C THR A 3 -5.11 34.82 14.59
N GLY A 4 -5.49 35.27 13.39
CA GLY A 4 -5.76 34.39 12.26
C GLY A 4 -4.46 33.73 11.78
N LYS A 5 -4.51 32.40 11.59
CA LYS A 5 -3.40 31.61 11.07
C LYS A 5 -3.85 31.02 9.74
N ASP A 6 -3.56 31.73 8.66
CA ASP A 6 -3.96 31.33 7.31
C ASP A 6 -3.12 30.12 6.88
N ASN A 7 -3.70 28.92 6.98
CA ASN A 7 -3.13 27.69 6.42
C ASN A 7 -3.24 27.75 4.89
N PHE A 8 -2.11 27.72 4.21
CA PHE A 8 -2.05 27.74 2.75
C PHE A 8 -2.32 26.32 2.20
N SER A 9 -3.60 25.99 1.97
CA SER A 9 -4.02 24.72 1.37
C SER A 9 -3.78 24.72 -0.15
N MET A 10 -3.07 23.71 -0.66
CA MET A 10 -2.81 23.56 -2.10
C MET A 10 -4.05 23.06 -2.87
N ALA A 11 -4.96 22.35 -2.19
CA ALA A 11 -6.18 21.79 -2.75
C ALA A 11 -7.25 22.83 -3.16
N ASP A 12 -7.20 24.05 -2.62
CA ASP A 12 -8.14 25.14 -2.98
C ASP A 12 -7.76 25.86 -4.29
N LEU A 13 -6.58 25.59 -4.87
CA LEU A 13 -6.10 26.27 -6.08
C LEU A 13 -6.32 25.47 -7.37
N THR A 14 -6.43 24.14 -7.32
CA THR A 14 -6.44 23.28 -8.52
C THR A 14 -7.80 23.18 -9.21
N ALA A 15 -8.91 23.43 -8.49
CA ALA A 15 -10.27 23.18 -8.95
C ALA A 15 -10.84 24.11 -10.04
N SER A 16 -10.04 24.97 -10.70
CA SER A 16 -10.53 25.96 -11.70
C SER A 16 -9.49 26.45 -12.73
N LEU A 17 -8.38 25.74 -12.92
CA LEU A 17 -7.24 26.22 -13.73
C LEU A 17 -7.20 25.62 -15.14
N ASN A 18 -6.99 26.46 -16.16
CA ASN A 18 -6.95 26.07 -17.59
C ASN A 18 -5.53 25.65 -18.03
N GLU A 19 -5.34 25.26 -19.30
CA GLU A 19 -4.01 24.87 -19.84
C GLU A 19 -2.91 25.92 -19.61
N GLU A 20 -3.20 27.21 -19.78
CA GLU A 20 -2.25 28.30 -19.48
C GLU A 20 -1.91 28.39 -17.99
N ASP A 21 -2.86 28.07 -17.11
CA ASP A 21 -2.68 28.09 -15.66
C ASP A 21 -1.93 26.84 -15.17
N ARG A 22 -2.14 25.67 -15.81
CA ARG A 22 -1.35 24.43 -15.58
C ARG A 22 0.10 24.61 -16.05
N ALA A 23 0.31 25.21 -17.23
CA ALA A 23 1.63 25.64 -17.66
C ALA A 23 2.23 26.69 -16.70
N GLY A 24 1.40 27.56 -16.13
CA GLY A 24 1.75 28.43 -15.02
C GLY A 24 2.24 27.66 -13.80
N LEU A 25 1.54 26.61 -13.37
CA LEU A 25 1.90 25.78 -12.21
C LEU A 25 3.18 24.96 -12.43
N VAL A 26 3.37 24.37 -13.61
CA VAL A 26 4.62 23.68 -13.99
C VAL A 26 5.79 24.65 -14.06
N ASN A 27 5.58 25.86 -14.58
CA ASN A 27 6.60 26.92 -14.49
C ASN A 27 6.84 27.35 -13.04
N VAL A 28 5.82 27.47 -12.19
CA VAL A 28 5.99 27.75 -10.75
C VAL A 28 6.71 26.63 -10.02
N LEU A 29 6.50 25.36 -10.35
CA LEU A 29 7.25 24.22 -9.79
C LEU A 29 8.70 24.22 -10.29
N LYS A 30 8.92 24.49 -11.57
CA LYS A 30 10.26 24.63 -12.17
C LYS A 30 11.01 25.84 -11.63
N ASP A 31 10.32 26.94 -11.39
CA ASP A 31 10.83 28.17 -10.77
C ASP A 31 11.05 27.96 -9.27
N LYS A 32 10.22 27.17 -8.58
CA LYS A 32 10.48 26.72 -7.20
C LYS A 32 11.70 25.81 -7.12
N LEU A 33 11.84 24.84 -8.02
CA LEU A 33 12.99 23.93 -8.05
C LEU A 33 14.28 24.68 -8.43
N SER A 34 14.19 25.61 -9.39
CA SER A 34 15.27 26.53 -9.76
C SER A 34 15.56 27.56 -8.66
N SER A 35 14.56 27.97 -7.89
CA SER A 35 14.72 28.81 -6.70
C SER A 35 15.28 28.03 -5.51
N LEU A 36 15.03 26.71 -5.40
CA LEU A 36 15.57 25.88 -4.32
C LEU A 36 17.03 25.53 -4.63
N ALA A 37 17.33 25.10 -5.86
CA ALA A 37 18.70 24.96 -6.37
C ALA A 37 19.44 26.31 -6.35
N GLY A 38 18.74 27.39 -6.70
CA GLY A 38 19.19 28.78 -6.56
C GLY A 38 19.53 29.10 -5.12
N GLN A 39 18.63 28.88 -4.16
CA GLN A 39 18.85 29.06 -2.72
C GLN A 39 20.01 28.23 -2.19
N HIS A 40 20.17 26.96 -2.62
CA HIS A 40 21.34 26.16 -2.26
C HIS A 40 22.66 26.74 -2.82
N SER A 41 22.63 27.32 -4.03
CA SER A 41 23.76 28.06 -4.59
C SER A 41 24.00 29.40 -3.88
N ASP A 42 22.94 30.15 -3.54
CA ASP A 42 22.97 31.42 -2.81
C ASP A 42 23.50 31.22 -1.39
N ILE A 43 23.09 30.14 -0.70
CA ILE A 43 23.62 29.77 0.62
C ILE A 43 25.14 29.63 0.50
N LEU A 44 25.62 28.82 -0.45
CA LEU A 44 27.05 28.62 -0.68
C LEU A 44 27.76 29.93 -1.08
N GLU A 45 27.18 30.74 -1.96
CA GLU A 45 27.79 32.00 -2.42
C GLU A 45 27.85 33.06 -1.32
N ASN A 46 26.86 33.13 -0.43
CA ASN A 46 26.83 34.03 0.72
C ASN A 46 27.75 33.60 1.88
N LEU A 47 28.29 32.37 1.87
CA LEU A 47 29.29 31.95 2.87
C LEU A 47 30.58 32.78 2.76
N THR A 48 31.15 33.13 3.91
CA THR A 48 32.47 33.77 3.97
C THR A 48 33.54 32.82 3.42
N PRO A 49 34.69 33.34 2.92
CA PRO A 49 35.75 32.50 2.36
C PRO A 49 36.33 31.46 3.33
N GLU A 50 36.19 31.68 4.64
CA GLU A 50 36.60 30.70 5.65
C GLU A 50 35.57 29.59 5.82
N VAL A 51 34.26 29.92 5.83
CA VAL A 51 33.20 28.91 5.93
C VAL A 51 33.11 28.07 4.66
N LYS A 52 33.35 28.66 3.47
CA LYS A 52 33.48 27.91 2.20
C LYS A 52 34.53 26.80 2.29
N LYS A 53 35.72 27.11 2.81
CA LYS A 53 36.79 26.11 3.05
C LYS A 53 36.39 25.01 4.04
N ARG A 54 35.61 25.34 5.06
CA ARG A 54 35.06 24.33 6.00
C ARG A 54 34.07 23.41 5.29
N VAL A 55 33.21 23.94 4.41
CA VAL A 55 32.29 23.14 3.59
C VAL A 55 33.03 22.27 2.56
N GLU A 56 34.13 22.75 1.97
CA GLU A 56 35.01 21.93 1.12
C GLU A 56 35.59 20.73 1.90
N VAL A 57 36.03 20.93 3.15
CA VAL A 57 36.48 19.83 4.02
C VAL A 57 35.35 18.88 4.40
N LEU A 58 34.13 19.38 4.65
CA LEU A 58 32.96 18.52 4.91
C LEU A 58 32.58 17.67 3.68
N ARG A 59 32.71 18.21 2.47
CA ARG A 59 32.49 17.44 1.21
C ARG A 59 33.54 16.34 1.01
N GLU A 60 34.80 16.60 1.36
CA GLU A 60 35.86 15.58 1.35
C GLU A 60 35.55 14.46 2.36
N ILE A 61 35.06 14.80 3.56
CA ILE A 61 34.62 13.82 4.56
C ILE A 61 33.42 13.01 4.06
N GLN A 62 32.44 13.64 3.39
CA GLN A 62 31.31 12.93 2.79
C GLN A 62 31.79 11.97 1.70
N SER A 63 32.67 12.40 0.80
CA SER A 63 33.24 11.51 -0.23
C SER A 63 33.96 10.29 0.37
N GLN A 64 34.60 10.44 1.54
CA GLN A 64 35.24 9.33 2.27
C GLN A 64 34.22 8.42 2.96
N HIS A 65 33.06 8.94 3.39
CA HIS A 65 31.93 8.15 3.87
C HIS A 65 31.32 7.32 2.73
N ASP A 66 30.98 7.96 1.62
CA ASP A 66 30.37 7.32 0.44
C ASP A 66 31.29 6.20 -0.12
N GLU A 67 32.62 6.40 -0.07
CA GLU A 67 33.61 5.38 -0.41
C GLU A 67 33.64 4.17 0.55
N LEU A 68 33.27 4.32 1.81
CA LEU A 68 33.18 3.23 2.80
C LEU A 68 31.84 2.52 2.69
N GLU A 69 30.76 3.28 2.48
CA GLU A 69 29.41 2.81 2.26
C GLU A 69 29.31 1.93 1.00
N ALA A 70 29.92 2.35 -0.12
CA ALA A 70 30.02 1.53 -1.33
C ALA A 70 30.71 0.16 -1.08
N LYS A 71 31.72 0.12 -0.20
CA LYS A 71 32.40 -1.13 0.20
C LYS A 71 31.51 -1.99 1.10
N PHE A 72 30.77 -1.36 2.02
CA PHE A 72 29.78 -2.06 2.86
C PHE A 72 28.71 -2.74 2.00
N PHE A 73 28.18 -2.08 0.97
CA PHE A 73 27.21 -2.68 0.05
C PHE A 73 27.81 -3.81 -0.81
N GLU A 74 29.06 -3.68 -1.29
CA GLU A 74 29.77 -4.76 -1.98
C GLU A 74 29.92 -6.00 -1.06
N GLU A 75 30.35 -5.79 0.19
CA GLU A 75 30.48 -6.87 1.18
C GLU A 75 29.13 -7.48 1.56
N ARG A 76 28.07 -6.68 1.73
CA ARG A 76 26.72 -7.18 2.03
C ARG A 76 26.15 -8.00 0.87
N ALA A 77 26.26 -7.51 -0.36
CA ALA A 77 25.82 -8.25 -1.55
C ALA A 77 26.57 -9.59 -1.71
N ALA A 78 27.89 -9.61 -1.46
CA ALA A 78 28.68 -10.84 -1.44
C ALA A 78 28.26 -11.80 -0.31
N LEU A 79 27.87 -11.28 0.85
CA LEU A 79 27.39 -12.05 1.99
C LEU A 79 26.01 -12.67 1.72
N GLU A 80 25.06 -11.90 1.22
CA GLU A 80 23.73 -12.38 0.79
C GLU A 80 23.86 -13.47 -0.29
N ALA A 81 24.67 -13.21 -1.34
CA ALA A 81 24.90 -14.18 -2.42
C ALA A 81 25.57 -15.47 -1.94
N LYS A 82 26.34 -15.42 -0.85
CA LYS A 82 26.90 -16.60 -0.17
C LYS A 82 25.81 -17.35 0.60
N TYR A 83 25.00 -16.68 1.41
CA TYR A 83 23.95 -17.34 2.21
C TYR A 83 22.82 -17.90 1.34
N GLN A 84 22.43 -17.21 0.26
CA GLN A 84 21.47 -17.73 -0.71
C GLN A 84 21.91 -19.09 -1.28
N LYS A 85 23.20 -19.27 -1.58
CA LYS A 85 23.76 -20.56 -2.03
C LYS A 85 23.74 -21.64 -0.93
N LEU A 86 23.78 -21.26 0.35
CA LEU A 86 23.65 -22.19 1.48
C LEU A 86 22.19 -22.57 1.77
N TYR A 87 21.22 -21.70 1.46
CA TYR A 87 19.79 -21.99 1.60
C TYR A 87 19.23 -22.84 0.45
N GLN A 88 19.75 -22.72 -0.77
CA GLN A 88 19.26 -23.48 -1.94
C GLN A 88 19.13 -25.01 -1.72
N PRO A 89 20.09 -25.73 -1.09
CA PRO A 89 19.91 -27.14 -0.74
C PRO A 89 18.78 -27.41 0.25
N LEU A 90 18.53 -26.51 1.20
CA LEU A 90 17.45 -26.64 2.18
C LEU A 90 16.08 -26.44 1.52
N TYR A 91 15.94 -25.43 0.66
CA TYR A 91 14.73 -25.21 -0.13
C TYR A 91 14.48 -26.35 -1.13
N SER A 92 15.53 -26.90 -1.74
CA SER A 92 15.42 -28.09 -2.59
C SER A 92 14.91 -29.31 -1.81
N LYS A 93 15.41 -29.53 -0.59
CA LYS A 93 14.90 -30.60 0.28
C LYS A 93 13.46 -30.36 0.74
N ARG A 94 13.09 -29.11 1.04
CA ARG A 94 11.69 -28.73 1.33
C ARG A 94 10.79 -29.06 0.13
N TYR A 95 11.20 -28.68 -1.09
CA TYR A 95 10.47 -29.00 -2.31
C TYR A 95 10.22 -30.49 -2.49
N GLU A 96 11.27 -31.32 -2.30
CA GLU A 96 11.16 -32.79 -2.42
C GLU A 96 10.15 -33.39 -1.43
N ILE A 97 10.12 -32.91 -0.18
CA ILE A 97 9.19 -33.35 0.86
C ILE A 97 7.77 -32.86 0.57
N VAL A 98 7.60 -31.55 0.32
CA VAL A 98 6.28 -30.94 0.03
C VAL A 98 5.61 -31.58 -1.18
N ASN A 99 6.38 -32.02 -2.18
CA ASN A 99 5.86 -32.64 -3.40
C ASN A 99 5.89 -34.17 -3.38
N GLY A 100 6.26 -34.81 -2.27
CA GLY A 100 6.29 -36.28 -2.14
C GLY A 100 7.23 -36.98 -3.12
N VAL A 101 8.31 -36.31 -3.53
CA VAL A 101 9.34 -36.86 -4.43
C VAL A 101 10.27 -37.80 -3.65
N ASN A 102 10.58 -37.44 -2.41
CA ASN A 102 11.21 -38.30 -1.41
C ASN A 102 10.28 -38.41 -0.22
N GLU A 103 9.83 -39.63 0.10
CA GLU A 103 9.27 -39.92 1.42
C GLU A 103 10.38 -39.65 2.45
N SER A 104 10.10 -38.79 3.44
CA SER A 104 11.08 -38.49 4.46
C SER A 104 11.37 -39.75 5.28
N GLU A 105 12.65 -40.02 5.56
CA GLU A 105 13.06 -41.02 6.55
C GLU A 105 12.72 -40.51 7.98
N GLY A 106 11.43 -40.32 8.25
CA GLY A 106 10.85 -39.86 9.51
C GLY A 106 10.84 -40.93 10.59
N ASN A 107 11.93 -41.71 10.71
CA ASN A 107 12.01 -42.83 11.65
C ASN A 107 12.49 -42.37 13.04
N THR A 108 11.72 -41.50 13.69
CA THR A 108 11.83 -41.25 15.13
C THR A 108 10.46 -41.32 15.80
N ASN A 109 10.24 -42.42 16.53
CA ASN A 109 9.10 -42.76 17.38
C ASN A 109 7.82 -43.27 16.68
N GLU A 110 7.90 -44.51 16.19
CA GLU A 110 6.76 -45.43 16.32
C GLU A 110 6.40 -45.59 17.81
N ALA A 111 5.25 -45.07 18.24
CA ALA A 111 4.65 -45.40 19.53
C ALA A 111 3.12 -45.16 19.55
N ALA A 112 2.40 -46.03 18.83
CA ALA A 112 0.97 -46.33 18.96
C ALA A 112 -0.06 -45.17 18.85
N MET A 113 -0.93 -45.27 17.84
CA MET A 113 -2.35 -45.63 18.08
C MET A 113 -2.96 -46.26 16.82
N ASP A 114 -4.10 -46.93 17.01
CA ASP A 114 -4.55 -48.04 16.16
C ASP A 114 -5.22 -47.69 14.82
N GLN A 115 -5.37 -48.74 14.01
CA GLN A 115 -6.01 -48.78 12.70
C GLN A 115 -7.48 -48.30 12.71
N GLU A 116 -7.86 -47.47 11.75
CA GLU A 116 -9.12 -47.63 11.01
C GLU A 116 -8.87 -47.52 9.50
N GLU A 117 -9.47 -48.41 8.72
CA GLU A 117 -9.38 -48.42 7.26
C GLU A 117 -10.37 -47.42 6.66
N ASP A 118 -9.91 -46.45 5.87
CA ASP A 118 -10.60 -46.12 4.62
C ASP A 118 -9.65 -45.51 3.58
N LYS A 119 -10.05 -45.57 2.31
CA LYS A 119 -9.19 -45.24 1.16
C LYS A 119 -8.97 -43.74 0.97
N ALA A 120 -8.08 -43.15 1.77
CA ALA A 120 -7.29 -42.03 1.27
C ALA A 120 -6.44 -42.54 0.09
N ALA A 121 -6.47 -41.84 -1.05
CA ALA A 121 -5.43 -42.03 -2.06
C ALA A 121 -4.11 -41.60 -1.43
N GLU A 122 -3.00 -42.32 -1.67
CA GLU A 122 -1.66 -41.98 -1.14
C GLU A 122 -1.39 -40.48 -1.27
N GLU A 123 -1.48 -39.73 -0.17
CA GLU A 123 -1.28 -38.29 -0.18
C GLU A 123 0.23 -38.04 -0.31
N LYS A 124 0.66 -37.80 -1.54
CA LYS A 124 2.07 -37.59 -1.85
C LYS A 124 2.49 -36.18 -1.46
N GLY A 125 3.32 -36.11 -0.42
CA GLY A 125 3.89 -34.87 0.07
C GLY A 125 3.01 -34.19 1.10
N VAL A 126 2.94 -32.86 1.04
CA VAL A 126 2.16 -32.03 1.96
C VAL A 126 1.11 -31.28 1.13
N PRO A 127 -0.16 -31.73 1.10
CA PRO A 127 -1.22 -31.09 0.33
C PRO A 127 -1.40 -29.62 0.70
N ASP A 128 -1.73 -28.79 -0.30
CA ASP A 128 -2.04 -27.37 -0.16
C ASP A 128 -0.97 -26.51 0.57
N PHE A 129 0.26 -26.99 0.73
CA PHE A 129 1.31 -26.37 1.55
C PHE A 129 1.47 -24.86 1.33
N TRP A 130 1.68 -24.44 0.09
CA TRP A 130 1.87 -23.02 -0.24
C TRP A 130 0.58 -22.20 -0.12
N LEU A 131 -0.57 -22.79 -0.44
CA LEU A 131 -1.87 -22.13 -0.28
C LEU A 131 -2.14 -21.83 1.21
N ILE A 132 -1.91 -22.80 2.09
CA ILE A 132 -2.10 -22.63 3.54
C ILE A 132 -1.08 -21.64 4.09
N ALA A 133 0.20 -21.75 3.72
CA ALA A 133 1.23 -20.81 4.14
C ALA A 133 0.92 -19.35 3.73
N MET A 134 0.43 -19.13 2.51
CA MET A 134 0.01 -17.80 2.06
C MET A 134 -1.24 -17.30 2.79
N LYS A 135 -2.26 -18.16 2.99
CA LYS A 135 -3.49 -17.76 3.69
C LYS A 135 -3.33 -17.49 5.18
N ASN A 136 -2.27 -17.99 5.81
CA ASN A 136 -1.95 -17.73 7.21
C ASN A 136 -1.15 -16.43 7.40
N ASN A 137 -0.73 -15.75 6.33
CA ASN A 137 -0.06 -14.46 6.38
C ASN A 137 -1.05 -13.33 6.08
N GLU A 138 -1.06 -12.29 6.91
CA GLU A 138 -1.99 -11.15 6.83
C GLU A 138 -2.12 -10.57 5.41
N VAL A 139 -1.02 -10.06 4.84
CA VAL A 139 -0.97 -9.38 3.53
C VAL A 139 -1.49 -10.29 2.41
N LEU A 140 -1.11 -11.57 2.42
CA LEU A 140 -1.50 -12.51 1.37
C LEU A 140 -2.89 -13.12 1.55
N SER A 141 -3.42 -13.10 2.78
CA SER A 141 -4.76 -13.61 3.07
C SER A 141 -5.85 -12.75 2.43
N GLU A 142 -5.62 -11.43 2.32
CA GLU A 142 -6.56 -10.48 1.69
C GLU A 142 -6.60 -10.64 0.16
N GLU A 143 -5.47 -10.97 -0.46
CA GLU A 143 -5.35 -11.17 -1.91
C GLU A 143 -5.91 -12.51 -2.41
N VAL A 144 -5.90 -13.55 -1.56
CA VAL A 144 -6.28 -14.93 -1.97
C VAL A 144 -7.79 -15.17 -1.80
N THR A 145 -8.54 -15.06 -2.89
CA THR A 145 -9.98 -15.34 -2.89
C THR A 145 -10.30 -16.84 -2.96
N GLU A 146 -11.49 -17.26 -2.52
CA GLU A 146 -12.00 -18.65 -2.64
C GLU A 146 -11.88 -19.24 -4.07
N ARG A 147 -11.88 -18.39 -5.09
CA ARG A 147 -11.79 -18.81 -6.51
C ARG A 147 -10.35 -19.15 -6.92
N ASP A 148 -9.37 -18.56 -6.24
CA ASP A 148 -7.95 -18.70 -6.51
C ASP A 148 -7.39 -19.96 -5.87
N GLU A 149 -7.92 -20.34 -4.69
CA GLU A 149 -7.52 -21.55 -3.95
C GLU A 149 -7.37 -22.76 -4.87
N GLY A 150 -8.39 -23.05 -5.68
CA GLY A 150 -8.41 -24.23 -6.55
C GLY A 150 -7.30 -24.27 -7.60
N ALA A 151 -6.72 -23.13 -7.98
CA ALA A 151 -5.53 -23.06 -8.82
C ALA A 151 -4.24 -23.09 -7.98
N LEU A 152 -4.24 -22.44 -6.82
CA LEU A 152 -3.13 -22.44 -5.86
C LEU A 152 -2.84 -23.83 -5.26
N LYS A 153 -3.81 -24.76 -5.21
CA LYS A 153 -3.56 -26.18 -4.87
C LYS A 153 -2.53 -26.87 -5.79
N TYR A 154 -2.28 -26.33 -6.98
CA TYR A 154 -1.30 -26.85 -7.93
C TYR A 154 0.08 -26.16 -7.82
N LEU A 155 0.26 -25.23 -6.88
CA LEU A 155 1.53 -24.54 -6.63
C LEU A 155 2.49 -25.48 -5.88
N LYS A 156 3.59 -25.86 -6.54
CA LYS A 156 4.60 -26.80 -6.05
C LYS A 156 5.74 -26.13 -5.29
N ASP A 157 6.12 -24.93 -5.72
CA ASP A 157 7.26 -24.19 -5.16
C ASP A 157 7.12 -22.69 -5.40
N ILE A 158 7.66 -21.90 -4.49
CA ILE A 158 7.90 -20.46 -4.69
C ILE A 158 9.38 -20.20 -4.45
N LYS A 159 10.04 -19.59 -5.43
CA LYS A 159 11.46 -19.21 -5.35
C LYS A 159 11.61 -17.72 -5.60
N TRP A 160 12.74 -17.18 -5.16
CA TRP A 160 13.17 -15.85 -5.55
C TRP A 160 14.64 -15.83 -5.95
N CYS A 161 15.01 -14.88 -6.80
CA CYS A 161 16.37 -14.59 -7.18
C CYS A 161 16.59 -13.07 -7.30
N ARG A 162 17.80 -12.63 -6.94
CA ARG A 162 18.26 -11.24 -7.13
C ARG A 162 18.65 -11.03 -8.60
N ILE A 163 18.42 -9.83 -9.11
CA ILE A 163 18.82 -9.38 -10.45
C ILE A 163 19.81 -8.22 -10.25
N GLU A 164 20.93 -8.27 -10.96
CA GLU A 164 22.01 -7.27 -10.84
C GLU A 164 21.87 -6.12 -11.85
N ASP A 165 21.27 -6.37 -13.03
CA ASP A 165 21.12 -5.40 -14.12
C ASP A 165 19.83 -5.66 -14.94
N PRO A 166 18.81 -4.79 -14.86
CA PRO A 166 18.65 -3.75 -13.84
C PRO A 166 18.53 -4.37 -12.42
N LYS A 167 18.92 -3.60 -11.39
CA LYS A 167 18.84 -4.04 -9.98
C LYS A 167 17.42 -4.50 -9.61
N GLY A 168 17.32 -5.48 -8.72
CA GLY A 168 16.05 -5.87 -8.10
C GLY A 168 15.91 -7.36 -7.84
N PHE A 169 14.68 -7.88 -7.91
CA PHE A 169 14.42 -9.30 -7.66
C PHE A 169 13.26 -9.86 -8.47
N LYS A 170 13.26 -11.18 -8.64
CA LYS A 170 12.22 -11.94 -9.33
C LYS A 170 11.73 -13.10 -8.48
N LEU A 171 10.41 -13.18 -8.33
CA LEU A 171 9.67 -14.31 -7.79
C LEU A 171 9.29 -15.28 -8.92
N GLU A 172 9.37 -16.58 -8.64
CA GLU A 172 9.01 -17.66 -9.56
C GLU A 172 8.10 -18.68 -8.85
N PHE A 173 6.87 -18.82 -9.35
CA PHE A 173 5.82 -19.68 -8.82
C PHE A 173 5.67 -20.89 -9.73
N PHE A 174 6.05 -22.07 -9.26
CA PHE A 174 6.11 -23.29 -10.05
C PHE A 174 4.81 -24.08 -9.89
N PHE A 175 4.03 -24.19 -10.97
CA PHE A 175 2.75 -24.90 -10.97
C PHE A 175 2.83 -26.27 -11.65
N GLU A 176 2.08 -27.23 -11.14
CA GLU A 176 1.76 -28.45 -11.88
C GLU A 176 0.84 -28.15 -13.08
N THR A 177 0.75 -29.12 -14.00
CA THR A 177 -0.31 -29.13 -15.01
C THR A 177 -1.67 -29.09 -14.31
N ASN A 178 -2.37 -27.97 -14.48
CA ASN A 178 -3.60 -27.65 -13.76
C ASN A 178 -4.75 -27.35 -14.76
N PRO A 179 -6.02 -27.34 -14.32
CA PRO A 179 -7.17 -27.12 -15.19
C PRO A 179 -7.52 -25.63 -15.41
N TYR A 180 -6.63 -24.69 -15.04
CA TYR A 180 -6.89 -23.24 -15.10
C TYR A 180 -6.09 -22.52 -16.19
N PHE A 181 -4.78 -22.77 -16.28
CA PHE A 181 -3.89 -22.16 -17.25
C PHE A 181 -2.80 -23.12 -17.74
N LYS A 182 -2.07 -22.75 -18.80
CA LYS A 182 -1.00 -23.58 -19.39
C LYS A 182 0.38 -23.37 -18.77
N ASN A 183 0.63 -22.21 -18.18
CA ASN A 183 1.93 -21.83 -17.64
C ASN A 183 2.38 -22.83 -16.55
N SER A 184 3.60 -23.36 -16.68
CA SER A 184 4.24 -24.17 -15.63
C SER A 184 5.01 -23.32 -14.61
N VAL A 185 5.33 -22.08 -14.98
CA VAL A 185 5.92 -21.07 -14.08
C VAL A 185 5.21 -19.75 -14.35
N LEU A 186 4.74 -19.10 -13.29
CA LEU A 186 4.36 -17.68 -13.30
C LEU A 186 5.46 -16.89 -12.60
N THR A 187 5.82 -15.73 -13.14
CA THR A 187 6.91 -14.91 -12.60
C THR A 187 6.49 -13.47 -12.39
N LYS A 188 7.05 -12.86 -11.35
CA LYS A 188 6.88 -11.45 -11.01
C LYS A 188 8.26 -10.87 -10.75
N THR A 189 8.58 -9.77 -11.40
CA THR A 189 9.90 -9.11 -11.35
C THR A 189 9.71 -7.68 -10.90
N TYR A 190 10.51 -7.23 -9.94
CA TYR A 190 10.60 -5.84 -9.51
C TYR A 190 11.98 -5.33 -9.89
N HIS A 191 12.02 -4.24 -10.65
CA HIS A 191 13.22 -3.44 -10.88
C HIS A 191 13.25 -2.32 -9.85
N MET A 192 14.38 -2.15 -9.19
CA MET A 192 14.57 -1.21 -8.10
C MET A 192 15.66 -0.21 -8.50
N ILE A 193 15.47 1.07 -8.17
CA ILE A 193 16.50 2.10 -8.38
C ILE A 193 17.67 1.86 -7.41
N ASP A 194 17.34 1.58 -6.14
CA ASP A 194 18.28 1.06 -5.16
C ASP A 194 17.71 -0.15 -4.39
N GLU A 195 18.61 -0.94 -3.82
CA GLU A 195 18.31 -2.11 -3.00
C GLU A 195 18.32 -1.77 -1.49
N ASP A 196 18.88 -0.62 -1.15
CA ASP A 196 19.02 -0.09 0.22
C ASP A 196 17.87 0.82 0.61
N GLU A 197 17.58 1.81 -0.24
CA GLU A 197 16.31 2.51 -0.26
C GLU A 197 15.46 1.85 -1.37
N PRO A 198 14.48 0.98 -1.03
CA PRO A 198 13.79 0.14 -2.00
C PRO A 198 12.77 0.93 -2.84
N ILE A 199 13.27 1.86 -3.65
CA ILE A 199 12.49 2.66 -4.58
C ILE A 199 12.17 1.80 -5.80
N LEU A 200 10.91 1.39 -5.92
CA LEU A 200 10.40 0.62 -7.05
C LEU A 200 10.45 1.47 -8.34
N GLU A 201 11.24 1.03 -9.32
CA GLU A 201 11.21 1.61 -10.67
C GLU A 201 10.06 1.01 -11.49
N LYS A 202 9.93 -0.33 -11.46
CA LYS A 202 8.98 -1.04 -12.32
C LYS A 202 8.64 -2.44 -11.82
N ALA A 203 7.36 -2.80 -11.88
CA ALA A 203 6.88 -4.17 -11.72
C ALA A 203 6.54 -4.81 -13.07
N ILE A 204 6.96 -6.07 -13.28
CA ILE A 204 6.71 -6.85 -14.50
C ILE A 204 6.19 -8.24 -14.12
N GLY A 205 4.94 -8.52 -14.47
CA GLY A 205 4.31 -9.83 -14.27
C GLY A 205 4.34 -10.73 -15.51
N THR A 206 3.71 -11.91 -15.40
CA THR A 206 3.63 -12.91 -16.47
C THR A 206 2.21 -13.02 -16.99
N GLU A 207 2.01 -12.86 -18.31
CA GLU A 207 0.70 -13.11 -18.93
C GLU A 207 0.27 -14.58 -18.72
N ILE A 208 -0.90 -14.76 -18.10
CA ILE A 208 -1.43 -16.08 -17.76
C ILE A 208 -2.24 -16.63 -18.95
N GLU A 209 -1.79 -17.74 -19.51
CA GLU A 209 -2.47 -18.45 -20.61
C GLU A 209 -3.68 -19.26 -20.10
N TRP A 210 -4.72 -18.56 -19.66
CA TRP A 210 -5.96 -19.15 -19.16
C TRP A 210 -6.64 -20.07 -20.19
N TYR A 211 -7.17 -21.21 -19.72
CA TYR A 211 -8.08 -22.04 -20.51
C TYR A 211 -9.45 -21.35 -20.70
N PRO A 212 -10.21 -21.70 -21.75
CA PRO A 212 -11.51 -21.08 -22.02
C PRO A 212 -12.49 -21.17 -20.84
N GLY A 213 -12.89 -20.01 -20.30
CA GLY A 213 -13.81 -19.93 -19.16
C GLY A 213 -13.18 -20.26 -17.79
N LYS A 214 -11.84 -20.23 -17.69
CA LYS A 214 -11.09 -20.49 -16.46
C LYS A 214 -10.33 -19.28 -15.90
N CYS A 215 -10.41 -18.13 -16.57
CA CYS A 215 -9.86 -16.87 -16.07
C CYS A 215 -10.44 -16.53 -14.69
N LEU A 216 -9.58 -16.32 -13.70
CA LEU A 216 -9.96 -16.02 -12.32
C LEU A 216 -10.06 -14.52 -12.05
N THR A 217 -9.21 -13.74 -12.71
CA THR A 217 -9.17 -12.27 -12.66
C THR A 217 -10.41 -11.60 -13.29
N GLN A 218 -11.25 -12.36 -14.02
CA GLN A 218 -12.40 -11.82 -14.76
C GLN A 218 -13.71 -12.61 -14.59
N LYS A 219 -14.82 -11.89 -14.42
CA LYS A 219 -16.19 -12.43 -14.32
C LYS A 219 -16.97 -12.20 -15.62
N LEU A 220 -17.66 -13.23 -16.11
CA LEU A 220 -18.48 -13.19 -17.34
C LEU A 220 -19.95 -12.84 -17.04
N LEU A 221 -20.33 -11.58 -17.24
CA LEU A 221 -21.69 -11.08 -17.04
C LEU A 221 -22.55 -11.26 -18.30
N LYS A 222 -23.54 -12.15 -18.22
CA LYS A 222 -24.54 -12.38 -19.30
C LYS A 222 -25.66 -11.34 -19.24
N LYS A 223 -25.60 -10.30 -20.07
CA LYS A 223 -26.71 -9.33 -20.19
C LYS A 223 -27.84 -9.91 -21.04
N LYS A 224 -29.08 -9.83 -20.54
CA LYS A 224 -30.29 -10.18 -21.31
C LYS A 224 -30.39 -9.26 -22.54
N PRO A 225 -30.70 -9.79 -23.74
CA PRO A 225 -30.82 -8.96 -24.94
C PRO A 225 -31.94 -7.92 -24.79
N LYS A 226 -31.73 -6.71 -25.34
CA LYS A 226 -32.73 -5.62 -25.28
C LYS A 226 -34.08 -6.10 -25.86
N LYS A 227 -35.15 -5.84 -25.10
CA LYS A 227 -36.54 -6.27 -25.41
C LYS A 227 -37.00 -5.68 -26.75
N GLY A 228 -36.89 -6.46 -27.83
CA GLY A 228 -37.27 -6.04 -29.18
C GLY A 228 -36.58 -6.81 -30.31
N SER A 229 -35.34 -7.29 -30.10
CA SER A 229 -34.60 -8.02 -31.15
C SER A 229 -34.91 -9.52 -31.12
N LYS A 230 -35.65 -10.02 -32.12
CA LYS A 230 -36.11 -11.43 -32.20
C LYS A 230 -35.01 -12.46 -32.52
N ASN A 231 -33.75 -12.05 -32.73
CA ASN A 231 -32.63 -12.94 -33.07
C ASN A 231 -31.27 -12.48 -32.47
N ALA A 232 -31.25 -11.69 -31.40
CA ALA A 232 -30.00 -11.25 -30.79
C ALA A 232 -29.33 -12.37 -29.97
N LYS A 233 -28.08 -12.72 -30.30
CA LYS A 233 -27.21 -13.54 -29.43
C LYS A 233 -27.03 -12.84 -28.07
N PRO A 234 -26.85 -13.58 -26.96
CA PRO A 234 -26.50 -12.98 -25.68
C PRO A 234 -25.20 -12.19 -25.79
N ILE A 235 -25.18 -10.98 -25.22
CA ILE A 235 -23.95 -10.19 -25.11
C ILE A 235 -23.32 -10.55 -23.76
N THR A 236 -22.18 -11.22 -23.82
CA THR A 236 -21.31 -11.42 -22.66
C THR A 236 -20.47 -10.15 -22.50
N LYS A 237 -20.57 -9.48 -21.35
CA LYS A 237 -19.58 -8.47 -20.93
C LYS A 237 -18.60 -9.18 -19.98
N THR A 238 -17.32 -8.94 -20.15
CA THR A 238 -16.30 -9.30 -19.15
C THR A 238 -16.10 -8.11 -18.20
N GLU A 239 -15.81 -8.38 -16.94
CA GLU A 239 -15.57 -7.40 -15.90
C GLU A 239 -14.48 -7.95 -14.98
N ASP A 240 -13.45 -7.16 -14.72
CA ASP A 240 -12.33 -7.53 -13.87
C ASP A 240 -12.76 -7.61 -12.40
N CYS A 241 -11.99 -8.32 -11.57
CA CYS A 241 -12.34 -8.57 -10.17
C CYS A 241 -11.13 -9.05 -9.35
N GLU A 242 -11.23 -8.85 -8.03
CA GLU A 242 -10.29 -9.37 -7.01
C GLU A 242 -9.95 -10.84 -7.25
N SER A 243 -8.66 -11.11 -7.35
CA SER A 243 -8.06 -12.43 -7.54
C SER A 243 -6.57 -12.29 -7.29
N PHE A 244 -5.97 -13.19 -6.52
CA PHE A 244 -4.51 -13.22 -6.31
C PHE A 244 -3.73 -13.18 -7.63
N PHE A 245 -4.28 -13.74 -8.71
CA PHE A 245 -3.64 -13.76 -10.01
C PHE A 245 -3.53 -12.39 -10.70
N ASN A 246 -4.18 -11.33 -10.17
CA ASN A 246 -3.93 -9.95 -10.57
C ASN A 246 -2.48 -9.51 -10.27
N PHE A 247 -1.83 -10.11 -9.27
CA PHE A 247 -0.41 -9.90 -8.93
C PHE A 247 0.55 -10.12 -10.12
N PHE A 248 0.16 -10.93 -11.10
CA PHE A 248 0.93 -11.17 -12.33
C PHE A 248 0.60 -10.20 -13.48
N ASN A 249 -0.25 -9.20 -13.23
CA ASN A 249 -0.57 -8.09 -14.10
C ASN A 249 -0.48 -6.78 -13.29
N PRO A 250 0.73 -6.39 -12.86
CA PRO A 250 0.92 -5.25 -11.97
C PRO A 250 0.48 -3.92 -12.61
N PRO A 251 0.17 -2.90 -11.81
CA PRO A 251 -0.11 -1.56 -12.29
C PRO A 251 1.00 -1.06 -13.22
N GLN A 252 0.64 -0.29 -14.24
CA GLN A 252 1.59 0.29 -15.19
C GLN A 252 1.59 1.80 -15.03
N VAL A 253 2.77 2.38 -14.81
CA VAL A 253 2.98 3.83 -14.90
C VAL A 253 2.79 4.25 -16.36
N PRO A 254 1.86 5.16 -16.70
CA PRO A 254 1.72 5.71 -18.04
C PRO A 254 2.99 6.46 -18.48
N ASP A 255 3.34 6.38 -19.76
CA ASP A 255 4.55 7.05 -20.29
C ASP A 255 4.41 8.59 -20.43
N ASP A 256 3.19 9.13 -20.32
CA ASP A 256 2.86 10.56 -20.45
C ASP A 256 2.18 11.08 -19.16
N ASP A 257 2.92 11.84 -18.33
CA ASP A 257 2.45 12.39 -17.04
C ASP A 257 1.28 13.40 -17.18
N ASP A 258 1.06 13.97 -18.37
CA ASP A 258 0.11 15.07 -18.59
C ASP A 258 -1.38 14.65 -18.52
N ASP A 259 -1.66 13.34 -18.64
CA ASP A 259 -3.02 12.76 -18.75
C ASP A 259 -3.56 12.14 -17.44
N ILE A 260 -2.77 12.10 -16.36
CA ILE A 260 -3.17 11.56 -15.05
C ILE A 260 -3.59 12.71 -14.12
N ASP A 261 -4.76 12.61 -13.48
CA ASP A 261 -5.14 13.52 -12.39
C ASP A 261 -4.54 13.10 -11.03
N GLU A 262 -4.47 14.03 -10.08
CA GLU A 262 -3.82 13.84 -8.78
C GLU A 262 -4.40 12.64 -8.01
N ASP A 263 -5.73 12.53 -7.99
CA ASP A 263 -6.45 11.40 -7.37
C ASP A 263 -6.06 10.05 -8.02
N THR A 264 -5.98 9.99 -9.36
CA THR A 264 -5.58 8.77 -10.09
C THR A 264 -4.10 8.44 -9.90
N ALA A 265 -3.23 9.44 -9.74
CA ALA A 265 -1.81 9.24 -9.46
C ALA A 265 -1.59 8.69 -8.04
N GLU A 266 -2.32 9.21 -7.04
CA GLU A 266 -2.32 8.67 -5.67
C GLU A 266 -2.87 7.24 -5.63
N GLU A 267 -3.99 6.96 -6.32
CA GLU A 267 -4.53 5.59 -6.42
C GLU A 267 -3.51 4.62 -7.07
N LEU A 268 -2.83 5.05 -8.13
CA LEU A 268 -1.80 4.26 -8.80
C LEU A 268 -0.59 4.00 -7.89
N GLN A 269 -0.13 5.01 -7.14
CA GLN A 269 0.96 4.86 -6.17
C GLN A 269 0.60 3.84 -5.09
N ASN A 270 -0.58 3.96 -4.49
CA ASN A 270 -1.07 3.03 -3.47
C ASN A 270 -1.16 1.59 -4.01
N GLN A 271 -1.63 1.40 -5.25
CA GLN A 271 -1.66 0.09 -5.90
C GLN A 271 -0.24 -0.48 -6.17
N MET A 272 0.75 0.37 -6.48
CA MET A 272 2.14 -0.05 -6.69
C MET A 272 2.85 -0.40 -5.37
N GLU A 273 2.55 0.33 -4.29
CA GLU A 273 3.04 0.04 -2.94
C GLU A 273 2.47 -1.29 -2.42
N GLN A 274 1.15 -1.49 -2.49
CA GLN A 274 0.51 -2.77 -2.16
C GLN A 274 1.08 -3.93 -3.01
N ASP A 275 1.27 -3.73 -4.32
CA ASP A 275 1.87 -4.75 -5.20
C ASP A 275 3.32 -5.07 -4.82
N TYR A 276 4.09 -4.09 -4.34
CA TYR A 276 5.44 -4.30 -3.81
C TYR A 276 5.43 -5.04 -2.47
N ASP A 277 4.54 -4.69 -1.56
CA ASP A 277 4.43 -5.29 -0.22
C ASP A 277 4.03 -6.76 -0.26
N ILE A 278 3.14 -7.13 -1.18
CA ILE A 278 2.85 -8.54 -1.50
C ILE A 278 4.13 -9.24 -1.97
N GLY A 279 4.93 -8.58 -2.82
CA GLY A 279 6.17 -9.13 -3.38
C GLY A 279 7.30 -9.30 -2.36
N SER A 280 7.52 -8.30 -1.51
CA SER A 280 8.51 -8.29 -0.43
C SER A 280 8.12 -9.30 0.66
N THR A 281 6.84 -9.35 1.04
CA THR A 281 6.30 -10.35 1.98
C THR A 281 6.54 -11.78 1.50
N ILE A 282 6.35 -12.06 0.20
CA ILE A 282 6.66 -13.38 -0.36
C ILE A 282 8.17 -13.67 -0.32
N ARG A 283 9.02 -12.68 -0.66
CA ARG A 283 10.48 -12.79 -0.66
C ARG A 283 11.05 -13.06 0.73
N ASP A 284 10.59 -12.32 1.73
CA ASP A 284 11.25 -12.16 3.04
C ASP A 284 10.53 -12.92 4.17
N LYS A 285 9.19 -12.91 4.21
CA LYS A 285 8.42 -13.66 5.21
C LYS A 285 8.12 -15.09 4.72
N ILE A 286 7.48 -15.27 3.55
CA ILE A 286 6.97 -16.57 3.10
C ILE A 286 8.06 -17.55 2.69
N ILE A 287 8.93 -17.20 1.73
CA ILE A 287 9.90 -18.17 1.19
C ILE A 287 10.88 -18.69 2.27
N PRO A 288 11.39 -17.86 3.20
CA PRO A 288 12.27 -18.35 4.27
C PRO A 288 11.51 -19.14 5.35
N HIS A 289 10.34 -18.65 5.80
CA HIS A 289 9.60 -19.21 6.94
C HIS A 289 8.36 -20.04 6.55
N ALA A 290 8.29 -20.55 5.31
CA ALA A 290 7.11 -21.23 4.74
C ALA A 290 6.50 -22.33 5.62
N VAL A 291 7.31 -23.04 6.40
CA VAL A 291 6.83 -24.10 7.33
C VAL A 291 6.11 -23.49 8.53
N SER A 292 6.66 -22.44 9.14
CA SER A 292 6.03 -21.74 10.27
C SER A 292 4.77 -20.96 9.84
N TRP A 293 4.73 -20.46 8.60
CA TRP A 293 3.49 -19.94 8.01
C TRP A 293 2.48 -21.07 7.76
N PHE A 294 2.90 -22.22 7.25
CA PHE A 294 2.02 -23.39 7.07
C PHE A 294 1.44 -23.92 8.38
N THR A 295 2.23 -24.01 9.46
CA THR A 295 1.76 -24.46 10.78
C THR A 295 0.99 -23.39 11.56
N GLY A 296 1.10 -22.11 11.15
CA GLY A 296 0.49 -20.97 11.83
C GLY A 296 1.33 -20.41 13.00
N GLU A 297 2.49 -21.00 13.29
CA GLU A 297 3.44 -20.52 14.30
C GLU A 297 3.90 -19.08 14.02
N ALA A 298 4.12 -18.74 12.75
CA ALA A 298 4.58 -17.41 12.36
C ALA A 298 3.52 -16.31 12.67
N ALA A 299 2.24 -16.61 12.49
CA ALA A 299 1.15 -15.68 12.81
C ALA A 299 0.93 -15.50 14.32
N GLN A 300 1.36 -16.46 15.14
CA GLN A 300 1.24 -16.42 16.61
C GLN A 300 2.43 -15.74 17.28
N GLY A 301 3.60 -15.71 16.63
CA GLY A 301 4.79 -15.01 17.13
C GLY A 301 4.56 -13.50 17.21
N ASP A 302 4.06 -12.92 16.11
CA ASP A 302 3.80 -11.48 15.98
C ASP A 302 2.74 -10.96 16.98
N GLU A 303 1.83 -11.81 17.47
CA GLU A 303 0.81 -11.45 18.48
C GLU A 303 1.35 -11.46 19.93
N LEU A 304 2.43 -12.20 20.20
CA LEU A 304 3.05 -12.32 21.53
C LEU A 304 4.11 -11.26 21.83
N GLU A 305 4.55 -10.47 20.84
CA GLU A 305 5.51 -9.37 21.05
C GLU A 305 4.86 -8.06 21.56
N ILE A 306 3.56 -8.08 21.91
CA ILE A 306 2.78 -6.88 22.29
C ILE A 306 2.45 -6.83 23.81
N GLU A 307 2.66 -7.90 24.59
CA GLU A 307 2.22 -7.99 26.00
C GLU A 307 3.32 -7.77 27.08
N ASP A 308 4.34 -6.93 26.88
CA ASP A 308 5.50 -6.89 27.81
C ASP A 308 6.16 -5.50 28.09
N ASP A 309 5.44 -4.36 28.02
CA ASP A 309 6.02 -3.03 28.42
C ASP A 309 5.01 -1.91 28.81
N ASP A 310 3.96 -2.19 29.62
CA ASP A 310 2.98 -1.16 30.07
C ASP A 310 2.46 -1.39 31.52
N ASP A 311 3.33 -1.89 32.41
CA ASP A 311 2.99 -2.19 33.82
C ASP A 311 4.14 -1.77 34.78
N ASP A 312 4.53 -0.48 34.74
CA ASP A 312 5.37 0.17 35.77
C ASP A 312 4.70 1.48 36.25
N ASP A 313 3.73 1.33 37.17
CA ASP A 313 3.25 2.39 38.07
C ASP A 313 4.41 2.84 38.99
N GLU A 314 5.03 3.99 38.72
CA GLU A 314 5.78 4.74 39.73
C GLU A 314 5.19 6.15 39.94
N ASP A 315 4.28 6.24 40.91
CA ASP A 315 3.88 7.49 41.58
C ASP A 315 5.12 8.25 42.07
N ILE A 316 5.38 9.45 41.52
CA ILE A 316 6.28 10.43 42.13
C ILE A 316 5.52 11.76 42.31
N ASP A 317 4.89 11.88 43.49
CA ASP A 317 4.53 13.16 44.10
C ASP A 317 5.82 13.94 44.43
N GLU A 318 6.10 15.05 43.72
CA GLU A 318 6.97 16.12 44.23
C GLU A 318 6.29 17.48 44.01
N ASP A 319 5.44 17.87 44.97
CA ASP A 319 5.12 19.28 45.26
C ASP A 319 6.40 19.98 45.74
N GLU A 320 6.88 21.01 45.04
CA GLU A 320 7.71 22.05 45.67
C GLU A 320 7.49 23.41 44.99
N ASP A 321 6.79 24.30 45.70
CA ASP A 321 6.63 25.72 45.36
C ASP A 321 7.98 26.47 45.56
N GLU A 322 8.41 27.28 44.58
CA GLU A 322 9.24 28.47 44.88
C GLU A 322 8.76 29.69 44.09
N ASP A 323 8.24 30.68 44.83
CA ASP A 323 7.91 32.02 44.34
C ASP A 323 9.17 32.77 43.87
N ILE A 324 9.08 33.44 42.72
CA ILE A 324 9.89 34.64 42.45
C ILE A 324 8.96 35.75 41.98
N GLU A 325 8.56 36.60 42.95
CA GLU A 325 8.21 37.99 42.68
C GLU A 325 9.47 38.70 42.16
N ASP A 326 9.34 39.48 41.08
CA ASP A 326 10.18 40.66 40.87
C ASP A 326 9.26 41.76 40.31
N ASP A 327 8.99 42.73 41.17
CA ASP A 327 8.11 43.88 40.97
C ASP A 327 8.97 45.12 40.61
N GLU A 328 8.31 46.26 40.40
CA GLU A 328 8.91 47.61 40.29
C GLU A 328 9.67 47.95 38.97
N GLU A 329 9.55 49.15 38.42
CA GLU A 329 8.50 50.18 38.53
C GLU A 329 8.59 51.12 37.30
N ASP A 330 7.47 51.78 37.03
CA ASP A 330 7.20 53.01 36.29
C ASP A 330 8.35 53.91 35.76
N GLU A 331 8.09 54.59 34.64
CA GLU A 331 7.95 56.06 34.69
C GLU A 331 7.11 56.57 33.49
N ASP A 332 6.19 57.49 33.79
CA ASP A 332 5.17 58.07 32.90
C ASP A 332 5.70 59.13 31.92
N ASP A 333 4.87 59.52 30.94
CA ASP A 333 4.51 60.96 30.74
C ASP A 333 3.27 61.09 29.80
N ASP A 334 2.10 61.19 30.43
CA ASP A 334 1.13 62.29 30.30
C ASP A 334 0.57 62.75 28.92
N ASP A 335 -0.71 62.37 28.73
CA ASP A 335 -1.90 63.26 28.77
C ASP A 335 -2.56 63.94 27.54
N ASP A 336 -3.88 64.09 27.77
CA ASP A 336 -4.89 64.99 27.21
C ASP A 336 -5.39 64.79 25.75
N ASP A 337 -6.69 64.92 25.43
CA ASP A 337 -7.79 65.56 26.19
C ASP A 337 -9.19 64.92 25.88
N ASP A 338 -10.21 65.45 26.56
CA ASP A 338 -11.48 64.85 27.01
C ASP A 338 -12.64 64.55 26.00
N GLU A 339 -13.71 63.98 26.57
CA GLU A 339 -14.99 63.53 25.98
C GLU A 339 -15.82 64.56 25.15
N ASP A 340 -16.71 64.06 24.27
CA ASP A 340 -18.14 64.45 24.35
C ASP A 340 -19.12 63.52 23.59
N GLU A 341 -20.27 63.17 24.21
CA GLU A 341 -21.38 62.40 23.60
C GLU A 341 -22.33 63.32 22.81
N VAL A 342 -22.71 63.00 21.55
CA VAL A 342 -24.08 63.32 21.07
C VAL A 342 -24.70 62.25 20.16
N LYS A 343 -25.83 61.70 20.61
CA LYS A 343 -26.70 60.76 19.88
C LYS A 343 -27.53 61.46 18.78
N THR A 344 -27.87 60.78 17.67
CA THR A 344 -29.27 60.38 17.36
C THR A 344 -29.55 59.80 15.95
N LYS A 345 -30.41 58.75 15.94
CA LYS A 345 -31.31 58.28 14.85
C LYS A 345 -30.60 57.64 13.63
N LYS A 346 -31.17 56.62 12.97
CA LYS A 346 -32.61 56.31 12.81
C LYS A 346 -32.89 54.80 12.64
N LYS A 347 -34.13 54.40 12.92
CA LYS A 347 -34.62 53.01 12.99
C LYS A 347 -35.25 52.52 11.67
N SER A 348 -35.46 51.20 11.66
CA SER A 348 -36.61 50.45 11.11
C SER A 348 -36.67 49.98 9.65
N SER A 349 -37.11 48.74 9.57
CA SER A 349 -37.32 47.84 8.42
C SER A 349 -38.75 47.88 7.87
N ALA A 350 -38.87 47.59 6.57
CA ALA A 350 -39.93 46.87 5.84
C ALA A 350 -39.52 46.92 4.35
N GLY A 351 -39.54 45.87 3.51
CA GLY A 351 -40.36 44.67 3.49
C GLY A 351 -41.46 44.81 2.44
N ASN A 352 -41.48 43.98 1.37
CA ASN A 352 -42.69 43.27 0.92
C ASN A 352 -42.42 42.28 -0.24
N LYS A 353 -43.24 41.23 -0.34
CA LYS A 353 -43.27 40.20 -1.40
C LYS A 353 -44.72 40.02 -1.86
N LYS A 354 -44.98 39.90 -3.17
CA LYS A 354 -46.29 39.56 -3.78
C LYS A 354 -46.04 38.99 -5.19
N GLY A 355 -46.74 37.97 -5.69
CA GLY A 355 -47.74 37.09 -5.06
C GLY A 355 -48.55 36.30 -6.12
N GLY A 356 -49.48 35.42 -5.66
CA GLY A 356 -50.46 34.69 -6.50
C GLY A 356 -50.27 33.17 -6.45
N LYS A 357 -51.17 32.38 -5.83
CA LYS A 357 -52.54 31.92 -6.25
C LYS A 357 -52.46 30.53 -6.93
N THR A 358 -53.31 29.51 -6.68
CA THR A 358 -54.56 29.36 -5.89
C THR A 358 -54.88 27.86 -5.65
N GLN A 359 -55.55 27.47 -4.53
CA GLN A 359 -56.40 26.24 -4.35
C GLN A 359 -55.71 24.85 -4.57
N ALA A 360 -56.23 23.66 -4.21
CA ALA A 360 -57.19 23.15 -3.19
C ALA A 360 -57.17 21.58 -3.27
N ALA A 361 -57.55 20.76 -2.28
CA ALA A 361 -57.69 20.88 -0.82
C ALA A 361 -57.99 19.47 -0.20
N ASP A 362 -57.84 19.34 1.13
CA ASP A 362 -58.39 18.28 2.02
C ASP A 362 -57.80 16.84 1.97
N GLY A 363 -58.01 16.05 3.05
CA GLY A 363 -57.80 14.59 3.10
C GLY A 363 -56.89 14.05 4.23
N GLN A 364 -57.48 13.45 5.27
CA GLN A 364 -56.78 12.85 6.43
C GLN A 364 -56.36 11.37 6.24
N GLN A 365 -55.33 10.98 7.01
CA GLN A 365 -55.10 9.70 7.75
C GLN A 365 -55.49 8.33 7.13
N GLY A 366 -54.63 7.33 7.37
CA GLY A 366 -55.13 6.00 7.79
C GLY A 366 -54.44 4.74 7.24
N GLU A 367 -53.72 4.06 8.14
CA GLU A 367 -53.64 2.59 8.28
C GLU A 367 -52.98 1.70 7.20
N ARG A 368 -52.87 0.41 7.57
CA ARG A 368 -51.94 -0.62 7.06
C ARG A 368 -52.71 -1.76 6.32
N PRO A 369 -52.12 -2.92 5.98
CA PRO A 369 -52.37 -3.62 4.71
C PRO A 369 -53.62 -4.54 4.71
N PRO A 370 -53.90 -5.22 3.59
CA PRO A 370 -53.85 -6.69 3.67
C PRO A 370 -53.26 -7.42 2.44
N GLU A 371 -53.21 -8.75 2.56
CA GLU A 371 -52.62 -9.74 1.65
C GLU A 371 -53.44 -10.05 0.37
N CYS A 372 -52.78 -10.83 -0.53
CA CYS A 372 -53.21 -12.17 -0.96
C CYS A 372 -53.52 -12.44 -2.47
N LYS A 373 -53.00 -13.60 -2.90
CA LYS A 373 -53.43 -14.53 -3.98
C LYS A 373 -53.06 -14.32 -5.47
N GLN A 374 -52.17 -15.23 -5.90
CA GLN A 374 -52.41 -16.26 -6.94
C GLN A 374 -53.08 -15.86 -8.26
N GLN A 375 -52.33 -16.05 -9.35
CA GLN A 375 -52.66 -17.04 -10.39
C GLN A 375 -51.39 -17.62 -11.02
#